data_AF-A0A1Q9PCT9-F1
#
_entry.id   AF-A0A1Q9PCT9-F1
#
_cell.length_a   1.000
_cell.length_b   1.000
_cell.length_c   1.000
_cell.angle_alpha   90.00
_cell.angle_beta   90.00
_cell.angle_gamma   90.00
#
_symmetry.space_group_name_H-M   'P 1'
#
loop_
_entity.id
_entity.type
_entity.pdbx_description
1 polymer ?
#
loop_
_entity_poly.entity_id
_entity_poly.type
_entity_poly.pdbx_seq_one_letter_code
_entity_poly.pdbx_strand_id
1 'polypeptide(L)'
;MNISIFIHIGVGFKFVLIRKKVKNKFVNYSIVITTLFLIGGAIFLQIPRSSAPPPPTSEGSVNILIGAKNHKFNPENVTSIRPDIFQEGHFSMFDILVHLDDGGFIDMEYHFDSSMNTHVIDLLDQETNWWYEVYYSGGWPELNVFRMDHYAWKEDTTFKLYKEDKYFLESVHSIFQDEVTRKINSGGDLILPSVVIKGKTFTTEFADVLVTAHNIRNDTFQLGVITAIDVILSLGDQGLIDYFLRWYDTIGDADVVRSYWVSGINDDIAHGTCGWVYESGDRLYKRFAGNHIHIPQDFRPLNSPDYYETFWICL
;
A
#
# COMPACT_ATOMS: atom_id res chain seq x y z
N MET A 1 27.56 -7.14 -6.80
CA MET A 1 28.74 -7.72 -7.50
C MET A 1 28.49 -7.60 -9.00
N ASN A 2 29.39 -6.98 -9.77
CA ASN A 2 29.15 -6.62 -11.17
C ASN A 2 29.05 -7.85 -12.09
N ILE A 3 28.03 -7.89 -12.95
CA ILE A 3 27.80 -8.92 -13.98
C ILE A 3 29.05 -9.14 -14.86
N SER A 4 29.87 -8.10 -15.04
CA SER A 4 31.13 -8.16 -15.80
C SER A 4 32.12 -9.19 -15.26
N ILE A 5 32.15 -9.44 -13.94
CA ILE A 5 33.06 -10.41 -13.32
C ILE A 5 32.69 -11.84 -13.74
N PHE A 6 31.41 -12.17 -13.77
CA PHE A 6 30.93 -13.48 -14.18
C PHE A 6 31.18 -13.77 -15.66
N ILE A 7 31.02 -12.76 -16.53
CA ILE A 7 31.35 -12.86 -17.95
C ILE A 7 32.85 -13.15 -18.13
N HIS A 8 33.71 -12.45 -17.38
CA HIS A 8 35.17 -12.66 -17.46
C HIS A 8 35.58 -14.07 -17.00
N ILE A 9 34.98 -14.59 -15.93
CA ILE A 9 35.23 -15.96 -15.45
C ILE A 9 34.78 -17.00 -16.50
N GLY A 10 33.59 -16.83 -17.09
CA GLY A 10 33.07 -17.73 -18.12
C GLY A 10 33.95 -17.77 -19.38
N VAL A 11 34.42 -16.61 -19.84
CA VAL A 11 35.34 -16.51 -20.98
C VAL A 11 36.70 -17.14 -20.65
N GLY A 12 37.25 -16.86 -19.46
CA GLY A 12 38.52 -17.45 -19.02
C GLY A 12 38.47 -18.98 -18.96
N PHE A 13 37.38 -19.54 -18.44
CA PHE A 13 37.19 -20.99 -18.35
C PHE A 13 37.12 -21.68 -19.73
N LYS A 14 36.46 -21.04 -20.71
CA LYS A 14 36.42 -21.52 -22.11
C LYS A 14 37.82 -21.67 -22.71
N PHE A 15 38.70 -20.69 -22.52
CA PHE A 15 40.07 -20.74 -23.03
C PHE A 15 40.91 -21.85 -22.39
N VAL A 16 40.70 -22.12 -21.09
CA VAL A 16 41.37 -23.24 -20.40
C VAL A 16 40.95 -24.60 -20.96
N LEU A 17 39.65 -24.79 -21.24
CA LEU A 17 39.13 -26.03 -21.80
C LEU A 17 39.62 -26.29 -23.24
N ILE A 18 39.68 -25.24 -24.07
CA ILE A 18 40.24 -25.32 -25.44
C ILE A 18 41.71 -25.72 -25.38
N ARG A 19 42.50 -25.13 -24.47
CA ARG A 19 43.92 -25.42 -24.32
C ARG A 19 44.22 -26.86 -23.90
N LYS A 20 43.31 -27.50 -23.17
CA LYS A 20 43.44 -28.91 -22.71
C LYS A 20 43.02 -29.96 -23.74
N LYS A 21 42.70 -29.59 -25.00
CA LYS A 21 42.27 -30.50 -26.08
C LYS A 21 41.11 -31.44 -25.67
N VAL A 22 40.24 -30.97 -24.80
CA VAL A 22 39.03 -31.72 -24.42
C VAL A 22 38.15 -31.86 -25.66
N LYS A 23 37.61 -33.06 -25.92
CA LYS A 23 36.78 -33.36 -27.11
C LYS A 23 35.71 -32.27 -27.29
N ASN A 24 35.62 -31.74 -28.52
CA ASN A 24 34.82 -30.55 -28.86
C ASN A 24 33.35 -30.62 -28.39
N LYS A 25 32.74 -31.82 -28.38
CA LYS A 25 31.39 -32.03 -27.86
C LYS A 25 31.25 -31.72 -26.37
N PHE A 26 32.24 -32.08 -25.55
CA PHE A 26 32.20 -31.86 -24.09
C PHE A 26 32.39 -30.38 -23.73
N VAL A 27 33.19 -29.66 -24.53
CA VAL A 27 33.39 -28.21 -24.40
C VAL A 27 32.08 -27.46 -24.67
N ASN A 28 31.34 -27.85 -25.71
CA ASN A 28 30.06 -27.23 -26.03
C ASN A 28 29.01 -27.45 -24.93
N TYR A 29 28.90 -28.66 -24.37
CA TYR A 29 28.00 -28.92 -23.24
C TYR A 29 28.37 -28.12 -21.99
N SER A 30 29.66 -28.06 -21.65
CA SER A 30 30.12 -27.30 -20.48
C SER A 30 29.84 -25.79 -20.62
N ILE A 31 30.01 -25.23 -21.82
CA ILE A 31 29.66 -23.82 -22.10
C ILE A 31 28.15 -23.60 -21.93
N VAL A 32 27.30 -24.43 -22.52
CA VAL A 32 25.84 -24.28 -22.40
C VAL A 32 25.38 -24.36 -20.94
N ILE A 33 25.88 -25.33 -20.18
CA ILE A 33 25.55 -25.47 -18.75
C ILE A 33 26.02 -24.24 -17.97
N THR A 34 27.23 -23.75 -18.23
CA THR A 34 27.79 -22.58 -17.54
C THR A 34 26.96 -21.33 -17.87
N THR A 35 26.58 -21.14 -19.13
CA THR A 35 25.72 -20.04 -19.55
C THR A 35 24.33 -20.12 -18.91
N LEU A 36 23.71 -21.30 -18.84
CA LEU A 36 22.44 -21.49 -18.15
C LEU A 36 22.55 -21.20 -16.64
N PHE A 37 23.63 -21.61 -15.98
CA PHE A 37 23.89 -21.29 -14.58
C PHE A 37 24.15 -19.80 -14.35
N LEU A 38 24.84 -19.12 -15.28
CA LEU A 38 25.07 -17.68 -15.19
C LEU A 38 23.78 -16.88 -15.43
N ILE A 39 22.94 -17.31 -16.38
CA ILE A 39 21.62 -16.71 -16.60
C ILE A 39 20.73 -16.96 -15.38
N GLY A 40 20.64 -18.21 -14.91
CA GLY A 40 19.86 -18.56 -13.72
C GLY A 40 20.35 -17.86 -12.45
N GLY A 41 21.67 -17.71 -12.29
CA GLY A 41 22.29 -16.99 -11.18
C GLY A 41 22.10 -15.47 -11.27
N ALA A 42 22.17 -14.89 -12.47
CA ALA A 42 21.86 -13.48 -12.69
C ALA A 42 20.38 -13.20 -12.43
N ILE A 43 19.48 -14.07 -12.92
CA ILE A 43 18.04 -14.01 -12.59
C ILE A 43 17.86 -14.12 -11.08
N PHE A 44 18.45 -15.11 -10.41
CA PHE A 44 18.35 -15.30 -8.96
C PHE A 44 18.90 -14.12 -8.14
N LEU A 45 19.97 -13.46 -8.60
CA LEU A 45 20.52 -12.26 -7.97
C LEU A 45 19.75 -10.97 -8.32
N GLN A 46 18.99 -10.99 -9.41
CA GLN A 46 18.10 -9.91 -9.83
C GLN A 46 16.67 -10.08 -9.31
N ILE A 47 16.31 -11.24 -8.74
CA ILE A 47 15.15 -11.32 -7.86
C ILE A 47 15.51 -10.37 -6.72
N PRO A 48 14.85 -9.19 -6.60
CA PRO A 48 15.03 -8.38 -5.42
C PRO A 48 14.76 -9.32 -4.26
N ARG A 49 15.77 -9.58 -3.42
CA ARG A 49 15.49 -10.14 -2.11
C ARG A 49 14.54 -9.12 -1.54
N SER A 50 13.26 -9.50 -1.46
CA SER A 50 12.28 -8.80 -0.66
C SER A 50 12.87 -8.82 0.74
N SER A 51 13.70 -7.83 1.04
CA SER A 51 13.74 -7.28 2.38
C SER A 51 12.41 -6.60 2.51
N ALA A 52 11.36 -7.43 2.67
CA ALA A 52 10.12 -7.00 3.27
C ALA A 52 10.54 -6.09 4.43
N PRO A 53 10.03 -4.86 4.50
CA PRO A 53 10.20 -4.05 5.68
C PRO A 53 9.94 -4.97 6.87
N PRO A 54 10.82 -4.99 7.89
CA PRO A 54 10.52 -5.78 9.07
C PRO A 54 9.11 -5.40 9.56
N PRO A 55 8.35 -6.37 10.12
CA PRO A 55 7.08 -6.04 10.73
C PRO A 55 7.32 -4.87 11.68
N PRO A 56 6.40 -3.90 11.72
CA PRO A 56 6.68 -2.64 12.36
C PRO A 56 7.04 -2.88 13.84
N THR A 57 8.28 -2.55 14.21
CA THR A 57 8.87 -2.78 15.53
C THR A 57 8.97 -1.44 16.23
N SER A 58 7.99 -1.09 17.05
CA SER A 58 8.22 -0.04 18.04
C SER A 58 8.82 -0.72 19.27
N GLU A 59 10.11 -0.50 19.55
CA GLU A 59 10.63 -0.81 20.89
C GLU A 59 9.88 0.04 21.93
N GLY A 60 8.87 -0.55 22.59
CA GLY A 60 8.12 0.09 23.66
C GLY A 60 6.62 0.26 23.38
N SER A 61 5.92 0.78 24.39
CA SER A 61 4.47 0.99 24.33
C SER A 61 4.13 2.22 23.47
N VAL A 62 3.36 2.04 22.40
CA VAL A 62 2.79 3.12 21.59
C VAL A 62 1.54 3.65 22.27
N ASN A 63 1.30 4.96 22.18
CA ASN A 63 0.10 5.59 22.74
C ASN A 63 -0.95 5.82 21.66
N ILE A 64 -2.21 5.52 21.97
CA ILE A 64 -3.38 6.02 21.24
C ILE A 64 -4.26 6.85 22.16
N LEU A 65 -4.98 7.82 21.60
CA LEU A 65 -5.88 8.68 22.35
C LEU A 65 -7.33 8.27 22.09
N ILE A 66 -8.06 7.83 23.11
CA ILE A 66 -9.50 7.54 23.03
C ILE A 66 -10.25 8.61 23.85
N GLY A 67 -10.93 9.52 23.16
CA GLY A 67 -11.51 10.70 23.79
C GLY A 67 -10.43 11.55 24.47
N ALA A 68 -10.38 11.53 25.79
CA ALA A 68 -9.37 12.23 26.60
C ALA A 68 -8.36 11.29 27.30
N LYS A 69 -8.47 9.97 27.11
CA LYS A 69 -7.64 8.96 27.78
C LYS A 69 -6.56 8.43 26.84
N ASN A 70 -5.33 8.35 27.34
CA ASN A 70 -4.25 7.69 26.62
C ASN A 70 -4.21 6.20 26.97
N HIS A 71 -4.21 5.36 25.94
CA HIS A 71 -4.05 3.92 26.04
C HIS A 71 -2.73 3.50 25.43
N LYS A 72 -2.13 2.46 26.00
CA LYS A 72 -0.83 1.94 25.60
C LYS A 72 -0.99 0.53 25.06
N PHE A 73 -0.30 0.22 23.97
CA PHE A 73 -0.24 -1.13 23.42
C PHE A 73 1.16 -1.46 22.92
N ASN A 74 1.45 -2.76 22.77
CA ASN A 74 2.64 -3.24 22.08
C ASN A 74 2.22 -3.80 20.71
N PRO A 75 2.66 -3.20 19.59
CA PRO A 75 2.36 -3.68 18.24
C PRO A 75 2.65 -5.17 18.00
N GLU A 76 3.70 -5.73 18.62
CA GLU A 76 4.04 -7.16 18.46
C GLU A 76 2.98 -8.11 19.03
N ASN A 77 2.09 -7.60 19.88
CA ASN A 77 1.00 -8.37 20.49
C ASN A 77 -0.34 -8.19 19.76
N VAL A 78 -0.40 -7.34 18.74
CA VAL A 78 -1.65 -7.10 17.99
C VAL A 78 -1.77 -8.16 16.89
N THR A 79 -2.93 -8.81 16.83
CA THR A 79 -3.27 -9.77 15.77
C THR A 79 -4.36 -9.16 14.90
N SER A 80 -4.25 -9.29 13.59
CA SER A 80 -5.28 -8.76 12.69
C SER A 80 -6.55 -9.61 12.70
N ILE A 81 -7.70 -8.93 12.73
CA ILE A 81 -9.02 -9.52 12.48
C ILE A 81 -9.43 -9.42 11.00
N ARG A 82 -8.53 -8.93 10.13
CA ARG A 82 -8.66 -8.90 8.66
C ARG A 82 -7.60 -9.77 7.99
N PRO A 83 -7.61 -11.10 8.21
CA PRO A 83 -6.66 -12.03 7.58
C PRO A 83 -6.83 -12.12 6.06
N ASP A 84 -7.92 -11.56 5.52
CA ASP A 84 -8.16 -11.39 4.09
C ASP A 84 -7.39 -10.19 3.50
N ILE A 85 -6.98 -9.22 4.32
CA ILE A 85 -6.22 -8.03 3.90
C ILE A 85 -4.76 -8.13 4.31
N PHE A 86 -4.46 -8.45 5.58
CA PHE A 86 -3.11 -8.32 6.12
C PHE A 86 -2.36 -9.65 6.20
N GLN A 87 -1.05 -9.60 5.96
CA GLN A 87 -0.13 -10.69 6.27
C GLN A 87 0.03 -10.87 7.78
N GLU A 88 0.53 -12.05 8.19
CA GLU A 88 0.90 -12.30 9.58
C GLU A 88 1.92 -11.25 10.06
N GLY A 89 1.70 -10.70 11.26
CA GLY A 89 2.52 -9.62 11.83
C GLY A 89 2.16 -8.21 11.36
N HIS A 90 1.21 -8.07 10.43
CA HIS A 90 0.66 -6.79 9.99
C HIS A 90 -0.82 -6.69 10.41
N PHE A 91 -1.27 -5.46 10.67
CA PHE A 91 -2.60 -5.18 11.19
C PHE A 91 -3.03 -3.74 10.87
N SER A 92 -4.31 -3.45 11.10
CA SER A 92 -4.96 -2.17 10.88
C SER A 92 -5.11 -1.34 12.15
N MET A 93 -5.50 -0.08 12.02
CA MET A 93 -5.84 0.77 13.18
C MET A 93 -6.98 0.17 14.01
N PHE A 94 -7.96 -0.48 13.37
CA PHE A 94 -9.07 -1.13 14.07
C PHE A 94 -8.60 -2.29 14.95
N ASP A 95 -7.62 -3.08 14.49
CA ASP A 95 -7.06 -4.22 15.22
C ASP A 95 -6.43 -3.80 16.56
N ILE A 96 -5.93 -2.57 16.66
CA ILE A 96 -5.43 -2.00 17.92
C ILE A 96 -6.55 -1.87 18.96
N LEU A 97 -7.76 -1.50 18.53
CA LEU A 97 -8.90 -1.35 19.42
C LEU A 97 -9.37 -2.71 19.93
N VAL A 98 -9.44 -3.70 19.04
CA VAL A 98 -9.76 -5.08 19.43
C VAL A 98 -8.75 -5.59 20.43
N HIS A 99 -7.46 -5.35 20.21
CA HIS A 99 -6.41 -5.74 21.16
C HIS A 99 -6.59 -5.08 22.54
N LEU A 100 -6.99 -3.81 22.59
CA LEU A 100 -7.23 -3.10 23.85
C LEU A 100 -8.49 -3.61 24.57
N ASP A 101 -9.53 -3.96 23.82
CA ASP A 101 -10.77 -4.56 24.34
C ASP A 101 -10.51 -5.96 24.91
N ASP A 102 -9.83 -6.83 24.16
CA ASP A 102 -9.41 -8.16 24.61
C ASP A 102 -8.54 -8.10 25.88
N GLY A 103 -7.75 -7.03 26.03
CA GLY A 103 -6.95 -6.76 27.21
C GLY A 103 -7.72 -6.18 28.40
N GLY A 104 -9.01 -5.85 28.23
CA GLY A 104 -9.86 -5.21 29.24
C GLY A 104 -9.51 -3.75 29.53
N PHE A 105 -8.84 -3.07 28.59
CA PHE A 105 -8.46 -1.66 28.73
C PHE A 105 -9.55 -0.68 28.26
N ILE A 106 -10.43 -1.15 27.40
CA ILE A 106 -11.65 -0.49 26.93
C ILE A 106 -12.79 -1.52 26.92
N ASP A 107 -14.02 -1.06 26.80
CA ASP A 107 -15.22 -1.90 26.62
C ASP A 107 -15.84 -1.58 25.25
N MET A 108 -15.64 -2.47 24.26
CA MET A 108 -16.02 -2.24 22.87
C MET A 108 -16.96 -3.32 22.33
N GLU A 109 -18.13 -2.91 21.84
CA GLU A 109 -18.99 -3.75 21.01
C GLU A 109 -18.81 -3.37 19.54
N TYR A 110 -18.60 -4.36 18.68
CA TYR A 110 -18.40 -4.14 17.25
C TYR A 110 -18.86 -5.35 16.44
N HIS A 111 -19.08 -5.12 15.15
CA HIS A 111 -19.37 -6.18 14.19
C HIS A 111 -18.71 -5.92 12.83
N PHE A 112 -18.58 -6.97 12.03
CA PHE A 112 -18.25 -6.84 10.61
C PHE A 112 -19.53 -6.66 9.79
N ASP A 113 -19.63 -5.56 9.04
CA ASP A 113 -20.71 -5.35 8.07
C ASP A 113 -20.23 -5.69 6.66
N SER A 114 -20.66 -6.85 6.17
CA SER A 114 -20.35 -7.31 4.81
C SER A 114 -20.88 -6.40 3.69
N SER A 115 -21.93 -5.61 3.95
CA SER A 115 -22.45 -4.64 2.98
C SER A 115 -21.53 -3.43 2.81
N MET A 116 -20.69 -3.16 3.81
CA MET A 116 -19.70 -2.07 3.79
C MET A 116 -18.26 -2.57 3.62
N ASN A 117 -18.04 -3.88 3.81
CA ASN A 117 -16.73 -4.54 3.88
C ASN A 117 -15.80 -3.87 4.91
N THR A 118 -16.31 -3.64 6.12
CA THR A 118 -15.58 -2.99 7.22
C THR A 118 -16.13 -3.46 8.56
N HIS A 119 -15.29 -3.40 9.59
CA HIS A 119 -15.77 -3.42 10.96
C HIS A 119 -16.32 -2.06 11.38
N VAL A 120 -17.38 -2.10 12.19
CA VAL A 120 -18.10 -0.92 12.72
C VAL A 120 -18.11 -1.00 14.24
N ILE A 121 -17.77 0.11 14.90
CA ILE A 121 -17.89 0.26 16.35
C ILE A 121 -19.36 0.57 16.67
N ASP A 122 -20.04 -0.35 17.35
CA ASP A 122 -21.40 -0.15 17.81
C ASP A 122 -21.42 0.66 19.10
N LEU A 123 -20.60 0.23 20.07
CA LEU A 123 -20.40 0.89 21.35
C LEU A 123 -18.92 0.89 21.73
N LEU A 124 -18.46 1.98 22.33
CA LEU A 124 -17.19 2.06 23.03
C LEU A 124 -17.40 2.84 24.32
N ASP A 125 -17.10 2.20 25.46
CA ASP A 125 -17.41 2.67 26.81
C ASP A 125 -18.91 3.05 26.93
N GLN A 126 -19.82 2.21 26.40
CA GLN A 126 -21.28 2.42 26.35
C GLN A 126 -21.76 3.63 25.52
N GLU A 127 -20.88 4.20 24.69
CA GLU A 127 -21.21 5.32 23.82
C GLU A 127 -21.10 4.96 22.33
N THR A 128 -21.95 5.57 21.49
CA THR A 128 -21.97 5.34 20.02
C THR A 128 -21.18 6.41 19.25
N ASN A 129 -21.20 6.39 17.91
CA ASN A 129 -20.71 7.48 17.05
C ASN A 129 -19.22 7.81 17.25
N TRP A 130 -18.39 6.76 17.34
CA TRP A 130 -16.94 6.91 17.38
C TRP A 130 -16.37 6.89 15.97
N TRP A 131 -15.53 7.88 15.69
CA TRP A 131 -14.71 7.94 14.49
C TRP A 131 -13.25 8.16 14.84
N TYR A 132 -12.39 8.28 13.84
CA TYR A 132 -10.97 8.30 14.04
C TYR A 132 -10.24 9.32 13.18
N GLU A 133 -9.10 9.74 13.71
CA GLU A 133 -8.11 10.58 13.07
C GLU A 133 -6.77 9.86 13.16
N VAL A 134 -6.16 9.59 12.01
CA VAL A 134 -4.88 8.89 11.90
C VAL A 134 -4.01 9.57 10.87
N TYR A 135 -2.74 9.73 11.20
CA TYR A 135 -1.71 10.18 10.28
C TYR A 135 -0.36 9.56 10.64
N TYR A 136 0.43 9.26 9.61
CA TYR A 136 1.79 8.73 9.76
C TYR A 136 2.80 9.84 10.09
N SER A 137 4.05 9.44 10.35
CA SER A 137 5.20 10.33 10.50
C SER A 137 5.25 11.38 9.38
N GLY A 138 5.44 12.65 9.76
CA GLY A 138 5.43 13.81 8.87
C GLY A 138 4.05 14.25 8.35
N GLY A 139 2.98 13.52 8.65
CA GLY A 139 1.60 13.92 8.38
C GLY A 139 1.03 14.86 9.45
N TRP A 140 -0.22 15.25 9.27
CA TRP A 140 -0.96 16.10 10.21
C TRP A 140 -2.40 15.60 10.40
N PRO A 141 -3.10 16.07 11.45
CA PRO A 141 -4.53 15.81 11.65
C PRO A 141 -5.38 16.11 10.41
N GLU A 142 -6.09 15.11 9.91
CA GLU A 142 -6.96 15.23 8.75
C GLU A 142 -8.29 14.52 8.96
N LEU A 143 -9.36 15.16 8.48
CA LEU A 143 -10.62 14.48 8.25
C LEU A 143 -10.37 13.38 7.22
N ASN A 144 -10.76 12.16 7.56
CA ASN A 144 -10.66 11.02 6.67
C ASN A 144 -11.99 10.28 6.64
N VAL A 145 -12.35 9.79 5.46
CA VAL A 145 -13.52 8.92 5.25
C VAL A 145 -13.09 7.53 4.81
N PHE A 146 -11.98 7.05 5.39
CA PHE A 146 -11.41 5.75 5.04
C PHE A 146 -11.84 4.67 6.05
N ARG A 147 -11.86 3.40 5.64
CA ARG A 147 -12.20 2.30 6.55
C ARG A 147 -11.07 2.09 7.55
N MET A 148 -11.39 2.15 8.84
CA MET A 148 -10.39 2.03 9.91
C MET A 148 -9.65 0.69 9.86
N ASP A 149 -10.36 -0.39 9.51
CA ASP A 149 -9.82 -1.74 9.40
C ASP A 149 -9.09 -2.00 8.07
N HIS A 150 -9.02 -1.01 7.18
CA HIS A 150 -8.16 -1.02 5.99
C HIS A 150 -6.92 -0.15 6.17
N TYR A 151 -6.88 0.69 7.21
CA TYR A 151 -5.79 1.61 7.48
C TYR A 151 -4.65 0.86 8.17
N ALA A 152 -3.61 0.49 7.42
CA ALA A 152 -2.48 -0.28 7.93
C ALA A 152 -1.73 0.47 9.05
N TRP A 153 -1.37 -0.21 10.14
CA TRP A 153 -0.52 0.37 11.17
C TRP A 153 0.95 0.49 10.74
N LYS A 154 1.60 1.58 11.18
CA LYS A 154 3.02 1.85 10.97
C LYS A 154 3.65 2.46 12.23
N GLU A 155 4.95 2.30 12.38
CA GLU A 155 5.74 3.05 13.36
C GLU A 155 5.50 4.56 13.21
N ASP A 156 5.56 5.28 14.33
CA ASP A 156 5.34 6.74 14.41
C ASP A 156 3.97 7.23 13.88
N THR A 157 2.96 6.34 13.91
CA THR A 157 1.58 6.74 13.66
C THR A 157 1.00 7.51 14.86
N THR A 158 0.33 8.62 14.60
CA THR A 158 -0.61 9.20 15.56
C THR A 158 -2.01 8.64 15.31
N PHE A 159 -2.65 8.14 16.36
CA PHE A 159 -4.01 7.59 16.29
C PHE A 159 -4.87 8.12 17.43
N LYS A 160 -5.99 8.75 17.06
CA LYS A 160 -7.00 9.29 17.96
C LYS A 160 -8.39 8.82 17.56
N LEU A 161 -9.18 8.41 18.55
CA LEU A 161 -10.63 8.24 18.47
C LEU A 161 -11.35 9.43 19.07
N TYR A 162 -12.41 9.86 18.41
CA TYR A 162 -13.23 10.98 18.84
C TYR A 162 -14.70 10.77 18.49
N LYS A 163 -15.57 11.56 19.13
CA LYS A 163 -17.01 11.54 18.88
C LYS A 163 -17.34 12.36 17.65
N GLU A 164 -18.05 11.76 16.72
CA GLU A 164 -18.44 12.40 15.47
C GLU A 164 -19.96 12.57 15.38
N ASP A 165 -20.40 13.47 14.50
CA ASP A 165 -21.81 13.61 14.19
C ASP A 165 -22.38 12.34 13.55
N LYS A 166 -23.58 11.95 13.98
CA LYS A 166 -24.24 10.74 13.49
C LYS A 166 -24.51 10.80 11.99
N TYR A 167 -24.92 11.95 11.45
CA TYR A 167 -25.22 12.08 10.01
C TYR A 167 -23.95 12.02 9.17
N PHE A 168 -22.83 12.53 9.69
CA PHE A 168 -21.53 12.33 9.04
C PHE A 168 -21.20 10.84 8.92
N LEU A 169 -21.33 10.07 10.00
CA LEU A 169 -21.04 8.63 9.98
C LEU A 169 -21.98 7.87 9.04
N GLU A 170 -23.27 8.17 9.08
CA GLU A 170 -24.25 7.58 8.15
C GLU A 170 -23.88 7.88 6.68
N SER A 171 -23.41 9.08 6.37
CA SER A 171 -22.94 9.48 5.04
C SER A 171 -21.67 8.73 4.60
N VAL A 172 -20.70 8.54 5.50
CA VAL A 172 -19.50 7.73 5.23
C VAL A 172 -19.88 6.26 5.00
N HIS A 173 -20.77 5.72 5.83
CA HIS A 173 -21.24 4.34 5.71
C HIS A 173 -22.00 4.09 4.40
N SER A 174 -22.84 5.04 3.94
CA SER A 174 -23.52 4.88 2.65
C SER A 174 -22.53 4.79 1.48
N ILE A 175 -21.43 5.54 1.53
CA ILE A 175 -20.37 5.45 0.51
C ILE A 175 -19.74 4.05 0.50
N PHE A 176 -19.49 3.50 1.68
CA PHE A 176 -18.92 2.15 1.77
C PHE A 176 -19.84 1.09 1.18
N GLN A 177 -21.16 1.24 1.36
CA GLN A 177 -22.17 0.39 0.74
C GLN A 177 -22.18 0.53 -0.78
N ASP A 178 -22.07 1.76 -1.28
CA ASP A 178 -22.03 2.02 -2.73
C ASP A 178 -20.77 1.40 -3.38
N GLU A 179 -19.62 1.47 -2.71
CA GLU A 179 -18.38 0.82 -3.17
C GLU A 179 -18.54 -0.70 -3.25
N VAL A 180 -19.08 -1.34 -2.21
CA VAL A 180 -19.30 -2.79 -2.22
C VAL A 180 -20.31 -3.18 -3.30
N THR A 181 -21.39 -2.40 -3.45
CA THR A 181 -22.41 -2.61 -4.48
C THR A 181 -21.82 -2.52 -5.89
N ARG A 182 -20.97 -1.51 -6.17
CA ARG A 182 -20.26 -1.39 -7.46
C ARG A 182 -19.37 -2.60 -7.74
N LYS A 183 -18.63 -3.07 -6.73
CA LYS A 183 -17.76 -4.25 -6.86
C LYS A 183 -18.56 -5.52 -7.16
N ILE A 184 -19.66 -5.75 -6.45
CA ILE A 184 -20.56 -6.89 -6.69
C ILE A 184 -21.16 -6.84 -8.09
N ASN A 185 -21.64 -5.66 -8.52
CA ASN A 185 -22.22 -5.49 -9.86
C ASN A 185 -21.20 -5.71 -10.99
N SER A 186 -19.91 -5.56 -10.69
CA SER A 186 -18.80 -5.83 -11.60
C SER A 186 -18.28 -7.26 -11.51
N GLY A 187 -18.99 -8.17 -10.84
CA GLY A 187 -18.58 -9.56 -10.69
C GLY A 187 -17.37 -9.77 -9.76
N GLY A 188 -17.05 -8.77 -8.92
CA GLY A 188 -15.88 -8.77 -8.04
C GLY A 188 -14.70 -7.96 -8.57
N ASP A 189 -14.71 -7.59 -9.86
CA ASP A 189 -13.66 -6.79 -10.46
C ASP A 189 -13.67 -5.34 -9.94
N LEU A 190 -12.49 -4.76 -9.79
CA LEU A 190 -12.33 -3.35 -9.47
C LEU A 190 -12.30 -2.53 -10.76
N ILE A 191 -13.44 -1.94 -11.11
CA ILE A 191 -13.56 -1.02 -12.25
C ILE A 191 -13.78 0.39 -11.70
N LEU A 192 -12.83 1.28 -11.92
CA LEU A 192 -12.94 2.68 -11.50
C LEU A 192 -13.68 3.49 -12.57
N PRO A 193 -14.83 4.11 -12.24
CA PRO A 193 -15.60 4.88 -13.21
C PRO A 193 -14.84 6.07 -13.81
N SER A 194 -13.95 6.69 -13.04
CA SER A 194 -13.19 7.88 -13.47
C SER A 194 -11.80 7.86 -12.85
N VAL A 195 -10.77 7.88 -13.70
CA VAL A 195 -9.37 8.02 -13.32
C VAL A 195 -8.80 9.26 -13.98
N VAL A 196 -8.37 10.23 -13.19
CA VAL A 196 -7.84 11.50 -13.69
C VAL A 196 -6.37 11.65 -13.30
N ILE A 197 -5.52 11.93 -14.29
CA ILE A 197 -4.11 12.27 -14.10
C ILE A 197 -3.92 13.74 -14.47
N LYS A 198 -3.54 14.57 -13.51
CA LYS A 198 -3.23 16.00 -13.72
C LYS A 198 -1.74 16.22 -13.53
N GLY A 199 -0.98 16.10 -14.60
CA GLY A 199 0.43 16.46 -14.63
C GLY A 199 0.67 17.96 -14.67
N LYS A 200 1.95 18.33 -14.66
CA LYS A 200 2.43 19.67 -14.94
C LYS A 200 2.20 20.03 -16.41
N THR A 201 2.41 19.08 -17.31
CA THR A 201 2.38 19.31 -18.77
C THR A 201 1.15 18.73 -19.46
N PHE A 202 0.36 17.90 -18.77
CA PHE A 202 -0.80 17.24 -19.35
C PHE A 202 -1.93 17.03 -18.34
N THR A 203 -3.13 16.79 -18.87
CA THR A 203 -4.25 16.26 -18.09
C THR A 203 -4.94 15.22 -18.94
N THR A 204 -5.13 14.03 -18.38
CA THR A 204 -5.80 12.91 -19.04
C THR A 204 -6.85 12.33 -18.11
N GLU A 205 -7.99 11.95 -18.68
CA GLU A 205 -9.06 11.24 -17.99
C GLU A 205 -9.30 9.91 -18.70
N PHE A 206 -9.47 8.86 -17.90
CA PHE A 206 -9.83 7.52 -18.33
C PHE A 206 -11.14 7.14 -17.64
N ALA A 207 -11.98 6.40 -18.35
CA ALA A 207 -13.25 5.90 -17.85
C ALA A 207 -13.22 4.37 -17.79
N ASP A 208 -13.96 3.81 -16.83
CA ASP A 208 -14.15 2.37 -16.67
C ASP A 208 -12.81 1.59 -16.64
N VAL A 209 -11.86 2.09 -15.84
CA VAL A 209 -10.52 1.51 -15.75
C VAL A 209 -10.58 0.24 -14.92
N LEU A 210 -10.33 -0.90 -15.55
CA LEU A 210 -10.07 -2.15 -14.84
C LEU A 210 -8.72 -2.05 -14.11
N VAL A 211 -8.74 -2.28 -12.80
CA VAL A 211 -7.56 -2.29 -11.94
C VAL A 211 -7.30 -3.71 -11.47
N THR A 212 -6.07 -4.18 -11.61
CA THR A 212 -5.63 -5.51 -11.18
C THR A 212 -4.62 -5.41 -10.05
N ALA A 213 -4.53 -6.41 -9.18
CA ALA A 213 -3.54 -6.42 -8.11
C ALA A 213 -2.13 -6.70 -8.65
N HIS A 214 -1.17 -5.83 -8.34
CA HIS A 214 0.25 -6.07 -8.68
C HIS A 214 1.04 -6.68 -7.51
N ASN A 215 0.45 -6.73 -6.32
CA ASN A 215 1.04 -7.34 -5.12
C ASN A 215 2.43 -6.79 -4.77
N ILE A 216 2.68 -5.49 -5.05
CA ILE A 216 3.98 -4.88 -4.78
C ILE A 216 4.28 -4.77 -3.28
N ARG A 217 3.26 -4.93 -2.43
CA ARG A 217 3.32 -4.95 -0.97
C ARG A 217 2.88 -6.28 -0.35
N ASN A 218 3.29 -7.38 -0.96
CA ASN A 218 3.03 -8.73 -0.45
C ASN A 218 3.74 -9.04 0.88
N ASP A 219 4.58 -8.12 1.38
CA ASP A 219 5.07 -8.09 2.75
C ASP A 219 3.98 -7.73 3.75
N THR A 220 3.10 -6.79 3.41
CA THR A 220 2.08 -6.24 4.31
C THR A 220 0.69 -6.81 4.02
N PHE A 221 0.35 -6.98 2.74
CA PHE A 221 -0.98 -7.36 2.31
C PHE A 221 -1.04 -8.78 1.72
N GLN A 222 -2.20 -9.40 1.84
CA GLN A 222 -2.50 -10.67 1.18
C GLN A 222 -2.41 -10.54 -0.35
N LEU A 223 -2.10 -11.66 -1.01
CA LEU A 223 -2.12 -11.71 -2.46
C LEU A 223 -3.54 -11.40 -2.97
N GLY A 224 -3.63 -10.50 -3.95
CA GLY A 224 -4.90 -10.05 -4.54
C GLY A 224 -5.48 -8.79 -3.92
N VAL A 225 -4.90 -8.26 -2.84
CA VAL A 225 -5.28 -6.94 -2.32
C VAL A 225 -4.85 -5.87 -3.31
N ILE A 226 -5.84 -5.15 -3.85
CA ILE A 226 -5.61 -4.03 -4.75
C ILE A 226 -5.47 -2.75 -3.92
N THR A 227 -4.43 -1.99 -4.17
CA THR A 227 -4.10 -0.73 -3.52
C THR A 227 -4.20 0.44 -4.51
N ALA A 228 -4.16 1.68 -4.01
CA ALA A 228 -4.31 2.85 -4.85
C ALA A 228 -3.19 3.01 -5.90
N ILE A 229 -1.98 2.49 -5.65
CA ILE A 229 -0.88 2.52 -6.63
C ILE A 229 -1.15 1.60 -7.82
N ASP A 230 -1.90 0.53 -7.63
CA ASP A 230 -2.22 -0.45 -8.67
C ASP A 230 -3.06 0.17 -9.80
N VAL A 231 -3.73 1.31 -9.54
CA VAL A 231 -4.39 2.12 -10.60
C VAL A 231 -3.37 2.58 -11.64
N ILE A 232 -2.24 3.14 -11.19
CA ILE A 232 -1.18 3.63 -12.07
C ILE A 232 -0.49 2.47 -12.78
N LEU A 233 -0.23 1.38 -12.05
CA LEU A 233 0.37 0.18 -12.62
C LEU A 233 -0.52 -0.46 -13.68
N SER A 234 -1.83 -0.54 -13.44
CA SER A 234 -2.81 -1.08 -14.39
C SER A 234 -2.90 -0.23 -15.65
N LEU A 235 -2.86 1.11 -15.54
CA LEU A 235 -2.80 1.99 -16.72
C LEU A 235 -1.49 1.79 -17.50
N GLY A 236 -0.38 1.55 -16.81
CA GLY A 236 0.90 1.22 -17.44
C GLY A 236 0.87 -0.11 -18.18
N ASP A 237 0.31 -1.16 -17.58
CA ASP A 237 0.14 -2.48 -18.23
C ASP A 237 -0.75 -2.41 -19.48
N GLN A 238 -1.72 -1.49 -19.49
CA GLN A 238 -2.58 -1.21 -20.64
C GLN A 238 -1.89 -0.36 -21.72
N GLY A 239 -0.65 0.09 -21.49
CA GLY A 239 0.10 0.95 -22.40
C GLY A 239 -0.47 2.37 -22.53
N LEU A 240 -1.24 2.83 -21.54
CA LEU A 240 -1.90 4.14 -21.55
C LEU A 240 -1.01 5.26 -21.01
N ILE A 241 -0.03 4.91 -20.17
CA ILE A 241 0.96 5.82 -19.59
C ILE A 241 2.31 5.11 -19.43
N ASP A 242 3.38 5.90 -19.40
CA ASP A 242 4.64 5.49 -18.78
C ASP A 242 4.65 5.94 -17.32
N TYR A 243 5.25 5.17 -16.42
CA TYR A 243 5.35 5.55 -15.01
C TYR A 243 6.70 5.17 -14.40
N PHE A 244 7.05 5.86 -13.33
CA PHE A 244 8.26 5.62 -12.55
C PHE A 244 7.87 5.47 -11.09
N LEU A 245 8.34 4.38 -10.47
CA LEU A 245 8.23 4.17 -9.03
C LEU A 245 9.58 4.37 -8.35
N ARG A 246 9.53 4.87 -7.12
CA ARG A 246 10.69 4.95 -6.25
C ARG A 246 10.31 4.56 -4.82
N TRP A 247 11.16 3.73 -4.22
CA TRP A 247 11.09 3.44 -2.80
C TRP A 247 11.68 4.60 -1.99
N TYR A 248 10.99 4.98 -0.92
CA TYR A 248 11.48 5.95 0.06
C TYR A 248 11.41 5.35 1.45
N ASP A 249 12.55 5.28 2.13
CA ASP A 249 12.61 4.98 3.56
C ASP A 249 12.14 6.19 4.39
N THR A 250 12.52 7.40 3.98
CA THR A 250 12.18 8.69 4.59
C THR A 250 11.88 9.75 3.51
N ILE A 251 11.09 10.76 3.83
CA ILE A 251 10.80 11.92 2.95
C ILE A 251 10.62 13.18 3.81
N GLY A 252 11.40 14.23 3.53
CA GLY A 252 11.30 15.48 4.28
C GLY A 252 11.57 15.25 5.78
N ASP A 253 10.62 15.66 6.62
CA ASP A 253 10.65 15.47 8.07
C ASP A 253 9.97 14.14 8.52
N ALA A 254 9.53 13.30 7.58
CA ALA A 254 8.97 11.98 7.88
C ALA A 254 10.08 10.94 8.05
N ASP A 255 10.31 10.53 9.31
CA ASP A 255 11.32 9.55 9.69
C ASP A 255 10.97 8.12 9.26
N VAL A 256 9.68 7.82 9.08
CA VAL A 256 9.20 6.49 8.67
C VAL A 256 8.20 6.60 7.52
N VAL A 257 8.71 6.47 6.29
CA VAL A 257 7.89 6.34 5.08
C VAL A 257 7.81 4.88 4.66
N ARG A 258 8.92 4.23 4.30
CA ARG A 258 8.99 2.83 3.84
C ARG A 258 7.86 2.48 2.87
N SER A 259 7.78 3.19 1.74
CA SER A 259 6.68 3.05 0.77
C SER A 259 7.16 3.30 -0.66
N TYR A 260 6.46 2.71 -1.63
CA TYR A 260 6.60 3.06 -3.03
C TYR A 260 5.79 4.32 -3.36
N TRP A 261 6.45 5.26 -4.02
CA TRP A 261 5.84 6.49 -4.52
C TRP A 261 5.94 6.56 -6.03
N VAL A 262 4.91 7.11 -6.67
CA VAL A 262 4.97 7.48 -8.09
C VAL A 262 5.88 8.69 -8.23
N SER A 263 7.09 8.47 -8.73
CA SER A 263 8.10 9.51 -8.95
C SER A 263 7.98 10.15 -10.34
N GLY A 264 7.17 9.60 -11.24
CA GLY A 264 6.93 10.18 -12.55
C GLY A 264 5.80 9.51 -13.31
N ILE A 265 5.12 10.28 -14.16
CA ILE A 265 4.15 9.78 -15.14
C ILE A 265 4.43 10.49 -16.47
N ASN A 266 4.64 9.72 -17.54
CA ASN A 266 5.12 10.22 -18.83
C ASN A 266 6.38 11.08 -18.64
N ASP A 267 6.41 12.30 -19.19
CA ASP A 267 7.56 13.21 -19.10
C ASP A 267 7.59 14.04 -17.78
N ASP A 268 6.57 13.94 -16.94
CA ASP A 268 6.46 14.71 -15.69
C ASP A 268 7.09 13.94 -14.51
N ILE A 269 8.38 14.21 -14.26
CA ILE A 269 9.20 13.55 -13.22
C ILE A 269 9.38 14.45 -11.99
N ALA A 270 9.05 13.92 -10.81
CA ALA A 270 9.15 14.57 -9.50
C ALA A 270 10.56 15.11 -9.23
N HIS A 271 10.63 16.29 -8.63
CA HIS A 271 11.88 16.99 -8.32
C HIS A 271 11.68 18.00 -7.18
N GLY A 272 12.68 18.12 -6.29
CA GLY A 272 12.59 19.04 -5.16
C GLY A 272 11.37 18.75 -4.29
N THR A 273 10.56 19.78 -4.03
CA THR A 273 9.28 19.68 -3.30
C THR A 273 8.07 19.48 -4.22
N CYS A 274 8.32 19.27 -5.52
CA CYS A 274 7.28 19.01 -6.51
C CYS A 274 7.18 17.52 -6.82
N GLY A 275 5.96 16.98 -6.81
CA GLY A 275 5.72 15.58 -7.09
C GLY A 275 4.26 15.23 -7.25
N TRP A 276 4.02 13.93 -7.36
CA TRP A 276 2.70 13.35 -7.51
C TRP A 276 2.10 13.04 -6.14
N VAL A 277 0.88 13.53 -5.94
CA VAL A 277 0.01 13.08 -4.86
C VAL A 277 -1.27 12.51 -5.44
N TYR A 278 -2.15 12.00 -4.58
CA TYR A 278 -3.38 11.39 -5.04
C TYR A 278 -4.52 11.53 -4.04
N GLU A 279 -5.70 11.22 -4.52
CA GLU A 279 -6.90 11.02 -3.73
C GLU A 279 -7.77 9.95 -4.41
N SER A 280 -8.61 9.28 -3.62
CA SER A 280 -9.59 8.33 -4.14
C SER A 280 -10.74 8.19 -3.14
N GLY A 281 -11.95 7.92 -3.63
CA GLY A 281 -13.13 7.77 -2.78
C GLY A 281 -14.39 8.29 -3.48
N ASP A 282 -15.32 8.82 -2.69
CA ASP A 282 -16.56 9.43 -3.17
C ASP A 282 -16.41 10.92 -3.46
N ARG A 283 -17.08 11.44 -4.49
CA ARG A 283 -16.96 12.85 -4.89
C ARG A 283 -17.45 13.84 -3.82
N LEU A 284 -18.30 13.41 -2.90
CA LEU A 284 -18.76 14.20 -1.75
C LEU A 284 -17.59 14.64 -0.85
N TYR A 285 -16.55 13.82 -0.73
CA TYR A 285 -15.40 14.05 0.16
C TYR A 285 -14.11 14.35 -0.62
N LYS A 286 -14.25 14.95 -1.82
CA LYS A 286 -13.11 15.31 -2.67
C LYS A 286 -12.14 16.27 -1.96
N ARG A 287 -10.84 16.09 -2.22
CA ARG A 287 -9.72 16.84 -1.63
C ARG A 287 -9.69 16.72 -0.11
N PHE A 288 -9.41 17.82 0.56
CA PHE A 288 -9.29 17.94 2.01
C PHE A 288 -10.63 17.76 2.77
N ALA A 289 -11.72 17.43 2.06
CA ALA A 289 -12.97 17.06 2.70
C ALA A 289 -12.95 15.63 3.26
N GLY A 290 -12.04 14.75 2.82
CA GLY A 290 -11.90 13.42 3.42
C GLY A 290 -11.12 12.39 2.61
N ASN A 291 -10.97 12.57 1.29
CA ASN A 291 -10.34 11.57 0.42
C ASN A 291 -8.84 11.78 0.21
N HIS A 292 -8.37 13.03 0.32
CA HIS A 292 -6.96 13.35 0.26
C HIS A 292 -6.37 13.25 1.67
N ILE A 293 -5.80 12.08 1.96
CA ILE A 293 -5.29 11.72 3.28
C ILE A 293 -3.85 11.23 3.18
N HIS A 294 -3.05 11.40 4.24
CA HIS A 294 -1.63 11.03 4.30
C HIS A 294 -1.38 9.50 4.40
N ILE A 295 -1.95 8.71 3.49
CA ILE A 295 -1.65 7.30 3.28
C ILE A 295 -0.93 7.16 1.93
N PRO A 296 0.28 6.57 1.86
CA PRO A 296 0.94 6.26 0.59
C PRO A 296 0.08 5.39 -0.33
N GLN A 297 0.22 5.55 -1.65
CA GLN A 297 -0.63 4.87 -2.65
C GLN A 297 -0.57 3.34 -2.54
N ASP A 298 0.60 2.81 -2.20
CA ASP A 298 0.85 1.37 -2.04
C ASP A 298 0.35 0.82 -0.69
N PHE A 299 -0.14 1.68 0.21
CA PHE A 299 -0.68 1.33 1.52
C PHE A 299 -2.19 1.58 1.66
N ARG A 300 -2.87 1.98 0.57
CA ARG A 300 -4.31 2.25 0.59
C ARG A 300 -5.08 1.18 -0.17
N PRO A 301 -5.55 0.11 0.49
CA PRO A 301 -6.47 -0.85 -0.11
C PRO A 301 -7.70 -0.18 -0.72
N LEU A 302 -8.09 -0.64 -1.91
CA LEU A 302 -9.27 -0.17 -2.63
C LEU A 302 -10.40 -1.20 -2.61
N ASN A 303 -11.63 -0.73 -2.44
CA ASN A 303 -12.84 -1.54 -2.62
C ASN A 303 -13.41 -1.36 -4.02
N SER A 304 -14.05 -0.21 -4.28
CA SER A 304 -14.51 0.24 -5.59
C SER A 304 -14.90 1.72 -5.55
N PRO A 305 -13.95 2.63 -5.28
CA PRO A 305 -14.24 4.06 -5.16
C PRO A 305 -14.82 4.63 -6.47
N ASP A 306 -15.53 5.74 -6.36
CA ASP A 306 -16.15 6.44 -7.51
C ASP A 306 -15.13 7.08 -8.44
N TYR A 307 -13.99 7.48 -7.89
CA TYR A 307 -12.91 8.03 -8.67
C TYR A 307 -11.55 7.79 -8.02
N TYR A 308 -10.53 7.96 -8.86
CA TYR A 308 -9.15 8.14 -8.47
C TYR A 308 -8.60 9.36 -9.19
N GLU A 309 -7.91 10.23 -8.46
CA GLU A 309 -7.21 11.37 -9.06
C GLU A 309 -5.77 11.38 -8.55
N THR A 310 -4.80 11.34 -9.46
CA THR A 310 -3.41 11.69 -9.14
C THR A 310 -3.09 13.03 -9.79
N PHE A 311 -2.43 13.90 -9.04
CA PHE A 311 -2.19 15.26 -9.48
C PHE A 311 -0.84 15.77 -8.98
N TRP A 312 -0.25 16.64 -9.79
CA TRP A 312 1.01 17.29 -9.51
C TRP A 312 0.82 18.45 -8.53
N ILE A 313 1.64 18.50 -7.49
CA ILE A 313 1.75 19.65 -6.58
C ILE A 313 3.21 20.04 -6.36
N CYS A 314 3.42 21.27 -5.93
CA CYS A 314 4.70 21.75 -5.37
C CYS A 314 4.39 22.33 -3.99
N LEU A 315 5.08 21.83 -2.96
CA LEU A 315 4.98 22.32 -1.58
C LEU A 315 5.91 23.51 -1.34
#